data_AF-A0A6B3I4W5-F1
#
_entry.id   AF-A0A6B3I4W5-F1
#
_cell.length_a   1.000
_cell.length_b   1.000
_cell.length_c   1.000
_cell.angle_alpha   90.00
_cell.angle_beta   90.00
_cell.angle_gamma   90.00
#
_symmetry.space_group_name_H-M   'P 1'
#
loop_
_entity.id
_entity.type
_entity.pdbx_description
1 polymer ?
#
loop_
_entity_poly.entity_id
_entity_poly.type
_entity_poly.pdbx_seq_one_letter_code
_entity_poly.pdbx_strand_id
1 'polypeptide(L)'
;MSAAQERRTLLERRTVVLAVGAAGAAAALTACGGSDGSEGAESVEQPGSGGAGGAVLAKTADIPEGGGVVFTAQKVVVTQPSAGEFKAFSATCTHQGCAV
;
A
#
# COMPACT_ATOMS: atom_id res chain seq x y z
N MET A 1 15.82 53.67 7.39
CA MET A 1 14.54 53.06 7.83
C MET A 1 14.22 51.85 6.96
N SER A 2 14.71 50.63 7.24
CA SER A 2 14.21 49.40 6.60
C SER A 2 14.80 48.14 7.29
N ALA A 3 14.35 47.88 8.52
CA ALA A 3 14.65 46.64 9.25
C ALA A 3 13.54 46.32 10.27
N ALA A 4 12.76 47.35 10.67
CA ALA A 4 11.58 47.18 11.53
C ALA A 4 10.33 46.68 10.77
N GLN A 5 10.27 46.83 9.45
CA GLN A 5 9.09 46.46 8.64
C GLN A 5 9.03 44.95 8.33
N GLU A 6 10.19 44.28 8.30
CA GLU A 6 10.28 42.84 8.02
C GLU A 6 9.89 41.97 9.23
N ARG A 7 10.14 42.48 10.45
CA ARG A 7 9.75 41.76 11.69
C ARG A 7 8.25 41.84 11.97
N ARG A 8 7.57 42.89 11.51
CA ARG A 8 6.11 43.07 11.70
C ARG A 8 5.31 42.14 10.79
N THR A 9 5.75 41.98 9.54
CA THR A 9 5.10 41.07 8.59
C THR A 9 5.29 39.60 8.94
N LEU A 10 6.38 39.19 9.60
CA LEU A 10 6.56 37.80 10.07
C LEU A 10 5.71 37.46 11.30
N LEU A 11 5.45 38.42 12.20
CA LEU A 11 4.57 38.18 13.33
C LEU A 11 3.09 38.10 12.89
N GLU A 12 2.61 38.97 12.01
CA GLU A 12 1.21 38.92 11.54
C GLU A 12 0.89 37.62 10.76
N ARG A 13 1.84 37.09 9.99
CA ARG A 13 1.67 35.81 9.26
C ARG A 13 1.60 34.60 10.21
N ARG A 14 2.36 34.61 11.31
CA ARG A 14 2.37 33.52 12.30
C ARG A 14 1.10 33.47 13.13
N THR A 15 0.46 34.61 13.40
CA THR A 15 -0.75 34.67 14.23
C THR A 15 -2.01 34.28 13.45
N VAL A 16 -2.07 34.53 12.14
CA VAL A 16 -3.23 34.14 11.31
C VAL A 16 -3.29 32.62 11.09
N VAL A 17 -2.14 31.94 10.96
CA VAL A 17 -2.11 30.46 10.78
C VAL A 17 -2.51 29.73 12.08
N LEU A 18 -2.39 30.36 13.24
CA LEU A 18 -2.79 29.75 14.52
C LEU A 18 -4.28 29.95 14.88
N ALA A 19 -4.96 30.95 14.29
CA ALA A 19 -6.36 31.25 14.63
C ALA A 19 -7.41 30.47 13.80
N VAL A 20 -7.03 29.83 12.69
CA VAL A 20 -7.91 28.96 11.88
C VAL A 20 -7.56 27.47 12.06
N GLY A 21 -6.80 27.11 13.09
CA GLY A 21 -6.61 25.69 13.48
C GLY A 21 -7.63 25.18 14.51
N ALA A 22 -8.36 26.09 15.18
CA ALA A 22 -9.03 25.78 16.44
C ALA A 22 -10.53 25.41 16.33
N ALA A 23 -11.14 25.45 15.14
CA ALA A 23 -12.56 25.13 14.96
C ALA A 23 -12.84 23.97 13.97
N GLY A 24 -11.80 23.30 13.45
CA GLY A 24 -11.94 22.12 12.59
C GLY A 24 -11.62 20.79 13.28
N ALA A 25 -11.21 20.82 14.56
CA ALA A 25 -10.64 19.66 15.24
C ALA A 25 -11.65 18.83 16.06
N ALA A 26 -12.94 19.18 16.07
CA ALA A 26 -13.95 18.50 16.89
C ALA A 26 -14.87 17.54 16.12
N ALA A 27 -14.77 17.46 14.78
CA ALA A 27 -15.62 16.59 13.97
C ALA A 27 -14.90 15.36 13.39
N ALA A 28 -13.63 15.14 13.71
CA ALA A 28 -12.81 14.08 13.12
C ALA A 28 -12.20 13.09 14.14
N LEU A 29 -12.67 13.07 15.39
CA LEU A 29 -12.08 12.24 16.46
C LEU A 29 -12.98 11.11 16.99
N THR A 30 -14.15 10.86 16.39
CA THR A 30 -14.93 9.64 16.66
C THR A 30 -14.65 8.51 15.66
N ALA A 31 -13.71 8.74 14.74
CA ALA A 31 -13.27 7.73 13.78
C ALA A 31 -11.75 7.58 13.86
N CYS A 32 -11.31 6.65 14.72
CA CYS A 32 -9.94 6.13 14.83
C CYS A 32 -8.96 6.93 15.71
N GLY A 33 -8.54 6.34 16.83
CA GLY A 33 -7.33 6.78 17.52
C GLY A 33 -7.27 6.51 19.02
N GLY A 34 -7.38 5.26 19.45
CA GLY A 34 -6.76 4.82 20.70
C GLY A 34 -5.40 4.21 20.37
N SER A 35 -4.31 4.73 20.94
CA SER A 35 -3.03 4.03 21.11
C SER A 35 -2.08 4.85 21.99
N ASP A 36 -1.99 4.45 23.26
CA ASP A 36 -0.75 4.53 24.03
C ASP A 36 0.17 3.39 23.56
N GLY A 37 1.45 3.67 23.31
CA GLY A 37 2.49 2.63 23.21
C GLY A 37 3.41 2.72 22.00
N SER A 38 4.70 2.76 22.29
CA SER A 38 5.85 2.78 21.37
C SER A 38 5.92 1.53 20.46
N GLU A 39 6.38 1.76 19.24
CA GLU A 39 7.12 0.84 18.36
C GLU A 39 6.47 -0.51 18.02
N GLY A 40 5.87 -0.60 16.83
CA GLY A 40 5.47 -1.88 16.27
C GLY A 40 4.90 -1.72 14.87
N ALA A 41 5.51 -2.42 13.92
CA ALA A 41 5.21 -2.47 12.51
C ALA A 41 3.71 -2.29 12.17
N GLU A 42 3.45 -1.46 11.17
CA GLU A 42 2.16 -1.42 10.47
C GLU A 42 1.82 -2.85 10.02
N SER A 43 0.92 -3.48 10.77
CA SER A 43 0.34 -4.75 10.37
C SER A 43 -0.57 -4.43 9.20
N VAL A 44 -0.03 -4.66 8.00
CA VAL A 44 -0.83 -4.76 6.79
C VAL A 44 -1.88 -5.82 7.07
N GLU A 45 -3.14 -5.40 7.23
CA GLU A 45 -4.29 -6.30 7.25
C GLU A 45 -4.23 -7.13 5.98
N GLN A 46 -3.70 -8.34 6.10
CA GLN A 46 -3.69 -9.32 5.04
C GLN A 46 -5.17 -9.65 4.80
N PRO A 47 -5.71 -9.52 3.57
CA PRO A 47 -7.08 -9.91 3.34
C PRO A 47 -7.19 -11.39 3.69
N GLY A 48 -7.88 -11.67 4.80
CA GLY A 48 -8.16 -13.02 5.23
C GLY A 48 -8.99 -13.69 4.16
N SER A 49 -8.33 -14.45 3.28
CA SER A 49 -9.01 -15.30 2.31
C SER A 49 -9.54 -16.52 3.04
N GLY A 50 -10.60 -16.31 3.83
CA GLY A 50 -11.58 -17.34 4.13
C GLY A 50 -12.41 -17.61 2.87
N GLY A 51 -11.75 -18.02 1.78
CA GLY A 51 -12.38 -18.32 0.51
C GLY A 51 -12.66 -19.80 0.40
N ALA A 52 -13.88 -20.17 0.00
CA ALA A 52 -14.13 -21.48 -0.60
C ALA A 52 -12.99 -21.79 -1.58
N GLY A 53 -12.37 -22.97 -1.44
CA GLY A 53 -11.11 -23.30 -2.10
C GLY A 53 -11.06 -22.80 -3.55
N GLY A 54 -10.07 -21.96 -3.86
CA GLY A 54 -9.92 -21.39 -5.20
C GLY A 54 -9.79 -22.46 -6.28
N ALA A 55 -10.06 -22.07 -7.53
CA ALA A 55 -9.92 -22.99 -8.67
C ALA A 55 -8.48 -23.50 -8.78
N VAL A 56 -8.34 -24.82 -8.94
CA VAL A 56 -7.03 -25.47 -9.16
C VAL A 56 -6.51 -25.05 -10.54
N LEU A 57 -5.32 -24.44 -10.58
CA LEU A 57 -4.69 -23.97 -11.81
C LEU A 57 -3.87 -25.07 -12.51
N ALA A 58 -3.05 -25.80 -11.75
CA ALA A 58 -2.18 -26.88 -12.24
C ALA A 58 -1.66 -27.76 -11.10
N LYS A 59 -1.07 -28.91 -11.45
CA LYS A 59 -0.28 -29.70 -10.50
C LYS A 59 1.14 -29.13 -10.44
N THR A 60 1.81 -29.35 -9.31
CA THR A 60 3.21 -28.94 -9.13
C THR A 60 4.15 -29.57 -10.14
N ALA A 61 3.85 -30.78 -10.62
CA ALA A 61 4.62 -31.46 -11.67
C ALA A 61 4.51 -30.81 -13.07
N ASP A 62 3.52 -29.95 -13.27
CA ASP A 62 3.30 -29.26 -14.55
C ASP A 62 4.12 -27.97 -14.66
N ILE A 63 4.70 -27.49 -13.55
CA ILE A 63 5.56 -26.30 -13.51
C ILE A 63 7.02 -26.76 -13.40
N PRO A 64 7.91 -26.37 -14.33
CA PRO A 64 9.31 -26.77 -14.28
C PRO A 64 10.13 -25.91 -13.32
N GLU A 65 11.07 -26.53 -12.61
CA GLU A 65 12.10 -25.83 -11.83
C GLU A 65 12.94 -24.90 -12.71
N GLY A 66 13.23 -23.70 -12.22
CA GLY A 66 13.93 -22.64 -12.96
C GLY A 66 13.07 -21.97 -14.04
N GLY A 67 11.80 -22.34 -14.19
CA GLY A 67 10.90 -21.84 -15.23
C GLY A 67 9.50 -21.49 -14.73
N GLY A 68 8.54 -21.41 -15.65
CA GLY A 68 7.15 -21.13 -15.33
C GLY A 68 6.18 -21.35 -16.48
N VAL A 69 4.90 -21.35 -16.16
CA VAL A 69 3.78 -21.56 -17.09
C VAL A 69 2.82 -20.39 -17.00
N VAL A 70 2.34 -19.93 -18.15
CA VAL A 70 1.37 -18.82 -18.27
C VAL A 70 -0.05 -19.39 -18.42
N PHE A 71 -0.92 -19.04 -17.48
CA PHE A 71 -2.35 -19.34 -17.52
C PHE A 71 -3.09 -18.11 -18.07
N THR A 72 -3.22 -18.06 -19.39
CA THR A 72 -3.75 -16.88 -20.11
C THR A 72 -5.20 -16.54 -19.74
N ALA A 73 -6.06 -17.54 -19.55
CA ALA A 73 -7.46 -17.31 -19.17
C ALA A 73 -7.59 -16.68 -17.77
N GLN A 74 -6.66 -16.98 -16.86
CA GLN A 74 -6.59 -16.42 -15.52
C GLN A 74 -5.69 -15.19 -15.44
N LYS A 75 -4.93 -14.89 -16.51
CA LYS A 75 -3.90 -13.84 -16.56
C LYS A 75 -2.88 -13.98 -15.41
N VAL A 76 -2.44 -15.21 -15.15
CA VAL A 76 -1.46 -15.51 -14.10
C VAL A 76 -0.27 -16.25 -14.70
N VAL A 77 0.94 -15.90 -14.28
CA VAL A 77 2.16 -16.69 -14.52
C VAL A 77 2.55 -17.37 -13.22
N VAL A 78 2.72 -18.69 -13.25
CA VAL A 78 3.25 -19.45 -12.11
C VAL A 78 4.65 -19.90 -12.44
N THR A 79 5.61 -19.56 -11.57
CA THR A 79 7.01 -19.96 -11.71
C THR A 79 7.45 -20.84 -10.56
N GLN A 80 8.51 -21.60 -10.79
CA GLN A 80 9.19 -22.38 -9.77
C GLN A 80 10.68 -22.00 -9.72
N PRO A 81 11.07 -20.99 -8.92
CA PRO A 81 12.46 -20.54 -8.85
C PRO A 81 13.41 -21.62 -8.32
N SER A 82 12.92 -22.43 -7.36
CA SER A 82 13.62 -23.52 -6.69
C SER A 82 12.69 -24.71 -6.51
N ALA A 83 13.22 -25.92 -6.33
CA ALA A 83 12.43 -27.12 -6.06
C ALA A 83 11.40 -26.90 -4.92
N GLY A 84 10.12 -27.16 -5.20
CA GLY A 84 9.02 -26.95 -4.26
C GLY A 84 8.61 -25.48 -3.98
N GLU A 85 9.32 -24.48 -4.48
CA GLU A 85 8.97 -23.06 -4.30
C GLU A 85 8.16 -22.56 -5.49
N PHE A 86 6.88 -22.21 -5.29
CA PHE A 86 6.02 -21.68 -6.36
C PHE A 86 5.68 -20.22 -6.10
N LYS A 87 5.78 -19.40 -7.15
CA LYS A 87 5.38 -17.99 -7.12
C LYS A 87 4.37 -17.73 -8.23
N ALA A 88 3.32 -16.98 -7.91
CA ALA A 88 2.28 -16.59 -8.86
C ALA A 88 2.28 -15.07 -9.02
N PHE A 89 2.31 -14.62 -10.26
CA PHE A 89 2.31 -13.21 -10.63
C PHE A 89 1.19 -12.93 -11.63
N SER A 90 0.75 -11.68 -11.70
CA SER A 90 -0.10 -11.24 -12.80
C SER A 90 0.67 -11.36 -14.12
N ALA A 91 0.05 -11.93 -15.15
CA ALA A 91 0.55 -11.89 -16.52
C ALA A 91 0.36 -10.52 -17.18
N THR A 92 -0.12 -9.52 -16.44
CA THR A 92 -0.24 -8.14 -16.91
C THR A 92 1.02 -7.39 -16.52
N CYS A 93 1.74 -6.88 -17.50
CA CYS A 93 2.92 -6.03 -17.28
C CYS A 93 2.50 -4.77 -16.52
N THR A 94 3.11 -4.51 -15.36
CA THR A 94 2.86 -3.29 -14.58
C THR A 94 3.40 -2.03 -15.27
N HIS A 95 4.25 -2.19 -16.29
CA HIS A 95 4.78 -1.07 -17.07
C HIS A 95 3.73 -0.46 -18.01
N GLN A 96 3.05 -1.29 -18.80
CA GLN A 96 2.17 -0.83 -19.89
C GLN A 96 0.81 -1.55 -19.96
N GLY A 97 0.54 -2.50 -19.06
CA GLY A 97 -0.71 -3.25 -19.04
C GLY A 97 -0.83 -4.34 -20.13
N CYS A 98 0.21 -4.58 -20.92
CA CYS A 98 0.24 -5.64 -21.92
C CYS A 98 0.39 -7.03 -21.27
N ALA A 99 -0.04 -8.09 -21.96
CA ALA A 99 0.26 -9.46 -21.54
C ALA A 99 1.76 -9.74 -21.73
N VAL A 100 2.39 -10.38 -20.74
CA VAL A 100 3.80 -10.83 -20.78
C VAL A 100 3.93 -12.32 -21.03
#